data_AF-A0A959Y942-F1
#
_entry.id   AF-A0A959Y942-F1
#
_cell.length_a   1.000
_cell.length_b   1.000
_cell.length_c   1.000
_cell.angle_alpha   90.00
_cell.angle_beta   90.00
_cell.angle_gamma   90.00
#
_symmetry.space_group_name_H-M   'P 1'
#
loop_
_entity.id
_entity.type
_entity.pdbx_description
1 polymer ?
#
loop_
_entity_poly.entity_id
_entity_poly.type
_entity_poly.pdbx_seq_one_letter_code
_entity_poly.pdbx_strand_id
1 'polypeptide(L)'
;MLRLLIAAALLAALHGQAQVASTPGEPLVQGIRPTEAVYLCGAGSPDLMLEGRAERRPDPAQGLEGWYQQVVRTVPGTALLYHSTRHHSGLVELAEGEALDTALLAARLHYQQLSWGPEDGSTELRILQQAFGPGIRKEAAIWTGTGVQPDGVLVLRRTEGRRTWLASFRVRFTLPAGTVSLVLVETIEVPYAFGRPGTPLPVNWGAHVVKGNTDQRILPPGVPPDE
;
A
#
# COMPACT_ATOMS: atom_id res chain seq x y z
N MET A 1 -11.41 -55.99 1.80
CA MET A 1 -10.35 -54.98 1.60
C MET A 1 -11.01 -53.70 1.12
N LEU A 2 -11.17 -52.70 1.99
CA LEU A 2 -11.79 -51.42 1.67
C LEU A 2 -10.95 -50.34 2.36
N ARG A 3 -10.29 -49.47 1.60
CA ARG A 3 -9.58 -48.29 2.14
C ARG A 3 -10.29 -47.04 1.65
N LEU A 4 -11.13 -46.50 2.53
CA LEU A 4 -11.59 -45.12 2.52
C LEU A 4 -10.70 -44.38 3.53
N LEU A 5 -10.00 -43.33 3.11
CA LEU A 5 -9.46 -42.32 4.03
C LEU A 5 -9.56 -40.95 3.36
N ILE A 6 -10.54 -40.19 3.82
CA ILE A 6 -10.69 -38.75 3.66
C ILE A 6 -10.05 -38.10 4.89
N ALA A 7 -9.20 -37.09 4.67
CA ALA A 7 -8.94 -35.94 5.56
C ALA A 7 -8.05 -34.97 4.76
N ALA A 8 -8.53 -33.90 4.12
CA ALA A 8 -9.25 -32.73 4.62
C ALA A 8 -8.44 -31.90 5.65
N ALA A 9 -8.12 -30.68 5.21
CA ALA A 9 -7.82 -29.48 5.99
C ALA A 9 -6.54 -29.44 6.84
N LEU A 10 -5.52 -28.78 6.30
CA LEU A 10 -4.59 -27.96 7.08
C LEU A 10 -4.75 -26.51 6.60
N LEU A 11 -5.79 -25.85 7.14
CA LEU A 11 -5.85 -24.39 7.20
C LEU A 11 -4.78 -23.95 8.19
N ALA A 12 -3.62 -23.53 7.67
CA ALA A 12 -2.76 -22.62 8.41
C ALA A 12 -3.33 -21.21 8.19
N ALA A 13 -3.98 -20.69 9.23
CA ALA A 13 -4.34 -19.29 9.35
C ALA A 13 -3.07 -18.42 9.38
N LEU A 14 -2.58 -18.03 8.21
CA LEU A 14 -1.93 -16.73 8.07
C LEU A 14 -3.06 -15.70 8.10
N HIS A 15 -2.94 -14.69 8.96
CA HIS A 15 -3.75 -13.48 8.85
C HIS A 15 -3.36 -12.81 7.54
N GLY A 16 -3.93 -13.31 6.45
CA GLY A 16 -3.71 -12.79 5.12
C GLY A 16 -4.33 -11.41 5.04
N GLN A 17 -3.57 -10.51 4.41
CA GLN A 17 -4.03 -9.34 3.66
C GLN A 17 -5.50 -9.45 3.28
N ALA A 18 -6.22 -8.32 3.28
CA ALA A 18 -7.60 -8.26 2.82
C ALA A 18 -7.69 -8.48 1.30
N GLN A 19 -7.37 -9.70 0.86
CA GLN A 19 -7.69 -10.27 -0.43
C GLN A 19 -9.21 -10.27 -0.49
N VAL A 20 -9.76 -9.34 -1.26
CA VAL A 20 -11.18 -9.36 -1.57
C VAL A 20 -11.34 -10.28 -2.76
N ALA A 21 -12.31 -11.20 -2.70
CA ALA A 21 -12.69 -11.96 -3.88
C ALA A 21 -13.30 -10.97 -4.90
N SER A 22 -12.84 -11.03 -6.15
CA SER A 22 -13.45 -10.24 -7.21
C SER A 22 -14.95 -10.51 -7.29
N THR A 23 -15.75 -9.45 -7.38
CA THR A 23 -17.16 -9.58 -7.67
C THR A 23 -17.35 -10.21 -9.05
N PRO A 24 -18.33 -11.12 -9.25
CA PRO A 24 -18.60 -11.68 -10.57
C PRO A 24 -18.78 -10.56 -11.61
N GLY A 25 -17.94 -10.56 -12.65
CA GLY A 25 -17.95 -9.56 -13.72
C GLY A 25 -16.92 -8.44 -13.60
N GLU A 26 -16.11 -8.38 -12.53
CA GLU A 26 -14.97 -7.45 -12.49
C GLU A 26 -13.97 -7.83 -13.62
N PRO A 27 -13.60 -6.89 -14.51
CA PRO A 27 -12.75 -7.23 -15.63
C PRO A 27 -11.34 -7.58 -15.14
N LEU A 28 -10.81 -8.70 -15.64
CA LEU A 28 -9.41 -9.03 -15.44
C LEU A 28 -8.55 -7.96 -16.07
N VAL A 29 -7.73 -7.29 -15.26
CA VAL A 29 -6.74 -6.39 -15.80
C VAL A 29 -5.55 -7.22 -16.24
N GLN A 30 -5.24 -7.20 -17.53
CA GLN A 30 -4.08 -7.91 -18.07
C GLN A 30 -2.98 -6.91 -18.43
N GLY A 31 -1.75 -7.22 -18.07
CA GLY A 31 -0.60 -6.41 -18.44
C GLY A 31 -0.35 -5.22 -17.54
N ILE A 32 0.30 -4.19 -18.09
CA ILE A 32 0.73 -3.01 -17.32
C ILE A 32 -0.46 -2.08 -17.11
N ARG A 33 -0.77 -1.76 -15.85
CA ARG A 33 -1.72 -0.68 -15.54
C ARG A 33 -1.11 0.70 -15.82
N PRO A 34 -1.91 1.67 -16.28
CA PRO A 34 -1.50 3.07 -16.31
C PRO A 34 -1.05 3.56 -14.93
N THR A 35 -0.19 4.56 -14.95
CA THR A 35 0.22 5.27 -13.73
C THR A 35 -0.91 6.18 -13.25
N GLU A 36 -1.22 6.11 -11.96
CA GLU A 36 -2.30 6.87 -11.33
C GLU A 36 -1.78 7.65 -10.12
N ALA A 37 -2.24 8.90 -9.99
CA ALA A 37 -1.91 9.78 -8.88
C ALA A 37 -2.90 9.55 -7.71
N VAL A 38 -2.37 9.45 -6.49
CA VAL A 38 -3.17 9.17 -5.28
C VAL A 38 -3.06 10.33 -4.32
N TYR A 39 -4.21 10.80 -3.84
CA TYR A 39 -4.34 11.97 -2.98
C TYR A 39 -4.97 11.55 -1.65
N LEU A 40 -4.18 11.58 -0.58
CA LEU A 40 -4.54 11.17 0.78
C LEU A 40 -4.56 12.38 1.73
N CYS A 41 -3.60 13.30 1.61
CA CYS A 41 -3.45 14.42 2.54
C CYS A 41 -4.29 15.65 2.18
N GLY A 42 -4.91 15.68 0.99
CA GLY A 42 -5.65 16.86 0.52
C GLY A 42 -4.77 18.09 0.26
N ALA A 43 -3.45 17.90 0.09
CA ALA A 43 -2.47 18.97 -0.09
C ALA A 43 -2.57 19.70 -1.45
N GLY A 44 -3.40 19.20 -2.38
CA GLY A 44 -3.51 19.70 -3.76
C GLY A 44 -2.48 19.10 -4.72
N SER A 45 -1.47 18.41 -4.19
CA SER A 45 -0.52 17.57 -4.92
C SER A 45 -0.69 16.09 -4.53
N PRO A 46 -0.28 15.13 -5.41
CA PRO A 46 -0.37 13.72 -5.06
C PRO A 46 0.58 13.37 -3.90
N ASP A 47 0.21 12.36 -3.13
CA ASP A 47 1.03 11.81 -2.06
C ASP A 47 1.80 10.56 -2.54
N LEU A 48 1.14 9.74 -3.36
CA LEU A 48 1.66 8.48 -3.89
C LEU A 48 1.32 8.35 -5.38
N MET A 49 2.05 7.48 -6.07
CA MET A 49 1.76 7.05 -7.44
C MET A 49 1.53 5.54 -7.44
N LEU A 50 0.40 5.08 -7.98
CA LEU A 50 0.19 3.67 -8.30
C LEU A 50 0.71 3.43 -9.71
N GLU A 51 1.70 2.56 -9.87
CA GLU A 51 2.41 2.34 -11.13
C GLU A 51 2.39 0.88 -11.53
N GLY A 52 2.03 0.62 -12.79
CA GLY A 52 2.30 -0.64 -13.46
C GLY A 52 3.66 -0.61 -14.15
N ARG A 53 4.44 -1.68 -14.07
CA ARG A 53 5.65 -1.85 -14.89
C ARG A 53 5.92 -3.29 -15.27
N ALA A 54 6.72 -3.50 -16.31
CA ALA A 54 7.28 -4.82 -16.62
C ALA A 54 8.71 -4.92 -16.08
N GLU A 55 8.97 -5.95 -15.28
CA GLU A 55 10.32 -6.39 -14.92
C GLU A 55 10.67 -7.61 -15.75
N ARG A 56 11.63 -7.46 -16.68
CA ARG A 56 12.14 -8.59 -17.46
C ARG A 56 13.06 -9.43 -16.59
N ARG A 57 12.71 -10.70 -16.42
CA ARG A 57 13.50 -11.71 -15.72
C ARG A 57 13.28 -13.05 -16.42
N PRO A 58 13.96 -13.28 -17.55
CA PRO A 58 13.68 -14.43 -18.38
C PRO A 58 14.11 -15.72 -17.68
N ASP A 59 13.23 -16.72 -17.71
CA ASP A 59 13.52 -18.13 -17.46
C ASP A 59 13.07 -18.94 -18.69
N PRO A 60 13.99 -19.17 -19.65
CA PRO A 60 13.67 -19.88 -20.89
C PRO A 60 13.14 -21.29 -20.69
N ALA A 61 13.52 -21.98 -19.61
CA ALA A 61 13.08 -23.35 -19.34
C ALA A 61 11.57 -23.43 -19.06
N GLN A 62 11.00 -22.35 -18.51
CA GLN A 62 9.58 -22.22 -18.23
C GLN A 62 8.84 -21.38 -19.28
N GLY A 63 9.56 -20.85 -20.27
CA GLY A 63 9.04 -19.85 -21.21
C GLY A 63 8.53 -18.59 -20.52
N LEU A 64 9.08 -18.25 -19.35
CA LEU A 64 8.82 -17.02 -18.61
C LEU A 64 9.75 -15.92 -19.17
N GLU A 65 9.19 -14.76 -19.49
CA GLU A 65 9.97 -13.58 -19.89
C GLU A 65 10.13 -12.57 -18.75
N GLY A 66 9.18 -12.53 -17.83
CA GLY A 66 9.24 -11.67 -16.67
C GLY A 66 7.90 -11.52 -15.95
N TRP A 67 7.79 -10.41 -15.24
CA TRP A 67 6.65 -10.10 -14.38
C TRP A 67 6.12 -8.70 -14.67
N TYR A 68 4.82 -8.58 -14.85
CA TYR A 68 4.14 -7.31 -14.63
C TYR A 68 4.02 -7.10 -13.13
N GLN A 69 4.29 -5.89 -12.67
CA GLN A 69 4.21 -5.47 -11.27
C GLN A 69 3.27 -4.30 -11.14
N GLN A 70 2.50 -4.29 -10.05
CA GLN A 70 1.84 -3.09 -9.55
C GLN A 70 2.52 -2.67 -8.26
N VAL A 71 3.00 -1.43 -8.26
CA VAL A 71 3.73 -0.85 -7.13
C VAL A 71 3.07 0.46 -6.74
N VAL A 72 3.13 0.83 -5.46
CA VAL A 72 2.82 2.20 -5.03
C VAL A 72 4.11 2.86 -4.59
N ARG A 73 4.41 4.02 -5.17
CA ARG A 73 5.63 4.79 -4.94
C ARG A 73 5.30 6.10 -4.24
N THR A 74 6.15 6.54 -3.32
CA THR A 74 6.04 7.90 -2.77
C THR A 74 6.42 8.94 -3.82
N VAL A 75 5.87 10.16 -3.70
CA VAL A 75 6.37 11.31 -4.48
C VAL A 75 7.31 12.18 -3.64
N PRO A 76 8.10 13.08 -4.26
CA PRO A 76 8.97 13.99 -3.51
C PRO A 76 8.19 14.82 -2.49
N GLY A 77 8.63 14.83 -1.24
CA GLY A 77 7.94 15.43 -0.08
C GLY A 77 7.04 14.47 0.71
N THR A 78 6.91 13.21 0.26
CA THR A 78 6.16 12.17 0.96
C THR A 78 7.11 11.11 1.52
N ALA A 79 6.93 10.74 2.79
CA ALA A 79 7.69 9.66 3.44
C ALA A 79 6.76 8.70 4.18
N LEU A 80 7.03 7.40 4.09
CA LEU A 80 6.38 6.38 4.91
C LEU A 80 7.06 6.27 6.27
N LEU A 81 6.32 5.84 7.29
CA LEU A 81 6.81 5.63 8.64
C LEU A 81 7.39 4.22 8.80
N TYR A 82 8.57 4.13 9.40
CA TYR A 82 9.28 2.87 9.65
C TYR A 82 9.63 2.69 11.12
N HIS A 83 9.73 1.44 11.54
CA HIS A 83 10.38 1.08 12.79
C HIS A 83 11.89 1.29 12.69
N SER A 84 12.45 2.00 13.66
CA SER A 84 13.89 2.18 13.84
C SER A 84 14.40 1.13 14.83
N THR A 85 14.55 -0.11 14.39
CA THR A 85 15.19 -1.15 15.23
C THR A 85 16.52 -1.59 14.62
N ARG A 86 17.44 -2.07 15.47
CA ARG A 86 18.78 -2.53 15.05
C ARG A 86 18.77 -3.77 14.14
N HIS A 87 17.64 -4.49 14.07
CA HIS A 87 17.57 -5.81 13.42
C HIS A 87 16.42 -5.94 12.40
N HIS A 88 15.44 -5.03 12.42
CA HIS A 88 14.33 -5.02 11.47
C HIS A 88 13.96 -3.57 11.08
N SER A 89 14.15 -3.23 9.80
CA SER A 89 13.51 -2.09 9.17
C SER A 89 12.19 -2.58 8.55
N GLY A 90 11.07 -2.24 9.17
CA GLY A 90 9.73 -2.58 8.68
C GLY A 90 8.85 -1.34 8.69
N LEU A 91 7.85 -1.30 7.81
CA LEU A 91 6.82 -0.26 7.86
C LEU A 91 6.09 -0.32 9.20
N VAL A 92 5.70 0.85 9.70
CA VAL A 92 4.77 0.90 10.83
C VAL A 92 3.38 0.61 10.32
N GLU A 93 2.73 -0.34 10.97
CA GLU A 93 1.36 -0.73 10.72
C GLU A 93 0.54 -0.46 12.00
N LEU A 94 -0.43 0.44 11.91
CA LEU A 94 -1.41 0.65 12.96
C LEU A 94 -2.44 -0.48 12.93
N ALA A 95 -2.89 -0.90 14.11
CA ALA A 95 -3.95 -1.89 14.23
C ALA A 95 -5.28 -1.34 13.70
N GLU A 96 -6.21 -2.24 13.35
CA GLU A 96 -7.54 -1.82 12.91
C GLU A 96 -8.29 -1.07 14.03
N GLY A 97 -8.74 0.14 13.71
CA GLY A 97 -9.39 1.04 14.67
C GLY A 97 -8.43 1.83 15.57
N GLU A 98 -7.12 1.62 15.46
CA GLU A 98 -6.12 2.45 16.12
C GLU A 98 -6.11 3.85 15.49
N ALA A 99 -6.31 4.87 16.32
CA ALA A 99 -6.30 6.26 15.89
C ALA A 99 -4.86 6.75 15.67
N LEU A 100 -4.69 7.73 14.78
CA LEU A 100 -3.40 8.34 14.53
C LEU A 100 -2.97 9.24 15.70
N ASP A 101 -2.38 8.65 16.74
CA ASP A 101 -1.92 9.36 17.94
C ASP A 101 -0.62 10.14 17.68
N THR A 102 -0.76 11.42 17.37
CA THR A 102 0.36 12.32 17.09
C THR A 102 1.31 12.52 18.29
N ALA A 103 0.84 12.41 19.53
CA ALA A 103 1.68 12.55 20.71
C ALA A 103 2.57 11.31 20.89
N LEU A 104 1.98 10.12 20.75
CA LEU A 104 2.72 8.86 20.79
C LEU A 104 3.72 8.77 19.63
N LEU A 105 3.32 9.13 18.41
CA LEU A 105 4.19 9.17 17.25
C LEU A 105 5.38 10.12 17.47
N ALA A 106 5.12 11.33 17.95
CA ALA A 106 6.17 12.30 18.23
C ALA A 106 7.16 11.79 19.29
N ALA A 107 6.66 11.17 20.37
CA ALA A 107 7.51 10.56 21.39
C ALA A 107 8.39 9.45 20.79
N ARG A 108 7.81 8.53 20.01
CA ARG A 108 8.56 7.42 19.40
C ARG A 108 9.57 7.90 18.35
N LEU A 109 9.26 8.94 17.59
CA LEU A 109 10.19 9.58 16.66
C LEU A 109 11.33 10.29 17.41
N HIS A 110 11.02 11.00 18.50
CA HIS A 110 12.01 11.68 19.34
C HIS A 110 13.02 10.70 19.96
N TYR A 111 12.53 9.58 20.49
CA TYR A 111 13.38 8.51 21.05
C TYR A 111 13.95 7.56 20.00
N GLN A 112 13.85 7.90 18.70
CA GLN A 112 14.41 7.13 17.59
C GLN A 112 13.93 5.66 17.56
N GLN A 113 12.72 5.41 18.07
CA GLN A 113 12.04 4.11 17.93
C GLN A 113 11.35 4.00 16.56
N LEU A 114 11.03 5.15 15.96
CA LEU A 114 10.49 5.27 14.61
C LEU A 114 11.37 6.21 13.78
N SER A 115 11.26 6.11 12.46
CA SER A 115 11.88 7.04 11.52
C SER A 115 11.00 7.23 10.30
N TRP A 116 11.14 8.40 9.68
CA TRP A 116 10.60 8.63 8.35
C TRP A 116 11.55 8.03 7.32
N GLY A 117 10.98 7.35 6.33
CA GLY A 117 11.70 6.97 5.12
C GLY A 117 12.17 8.19 4.32
N PRO A 118 12.86 7.97 3.20
CA PRO A 118 13.34 9.05 2.36
C PRO A 118 12.18 9.85 1.74
N GLU A 119 12.31 11.18 1.74
CA GLU A 119 11.33 12.13 1.19
C GLU A 119 11.58 12.45 -0.30
N ASP A 120 12.46 11.71 -0.98
CA ASP A 120 12.87 11.95 -2.37
C ASP A 120 11.99 11.24 -3.42
N GLY A 121 10.97 10.51 -2.97
CA GLY A 121 10.10 9.70 -3.83
C GLY A 121 10.67 8.31 -4.19
N SER A 122 11.74 7.86 -3.53
CA SER A 122 12.38 6.57 -3.81
C SER A 122 11.69 5.37 -3.16
N THR A 123 10.74 5.59 -2.24
CA THR A 123 10.12 4.48 -1.50
C THR A 123 9.06 3.78 -2.36
N GLU A 124 9.18 2.46 -2.51
CA GLU A 124 8.30 1.63 -3.34
C GLU A 124 7.70 0.47 -2.53
N LEU A 125 6.39 0.32 -2.60
CA LEU A 125 5.64 -0.82 -2.07
C LEU A 125 5.22 -1.72 -3.24
N ARG A 126 5.73 -2.95 -3.28
CA ARG A 126 5.38 -3.90 -4.34
C ARG A 126 4.12 -4.67 -3.95
N ILE A 127 3.01 -4.43 -4.64
CA ILE A 127 1.70 -4.93 -4.20
C ILE A 127 1.32 -6.23 -4.91
N LEU A 128 1.27 -6.20 -6.25
CA LEU A 128 0.86 -7.33 -7.06
C LEU A 128 1.89 -7.67 -8.14
N GLN A 129 1.88 -8.93 -8.58
CA GLN A 129 2.65 -9.41 -9.72
C GLN A 129 1.87 -10.39 -10.59
N GLN A 130 2.14 -10.39 -11.89
CA GLN A 130 1.56 -11.30 -12.89
C GLN A 130 2.68 -11.76 -13.83
N ALA A 131 2.84 -13.08 -14.00
CA ALA A 131 3.84 -13.63 -14.91
C ALA A 131 3.45 -13.38 -16.38
N PHE A 132 4.44 -13.14 -17.23
CA PHE A 132 4.24 -13.09 -18.68
C PHE A 132 5.36 -13.80 -19.45
N GLY A 133 5.02 -14.32 -20.62
CA GLY A 133 5.92 -15.03 -21.52
C GLY A 133 5.19 -16.09 -22.35
N PRO A 134 5.79 -16.59 -23.43
CA PRO A 134 5.17 -17.55 -24.34
C PRO A 134 4.88 -18.91 -23.70
N GLY A 135 5.58 -19.27 -22.61
CA GLY A 135 5.33 -20.50 -21.84
C GLY A 135 4.29 -20.35 -20.74
N ILE A 136 3.79 -19.13 -20.47
CA ILE A 136 2.83 -18.88 -19.41
C ILE A 136 1.41 -19.18 -19.89
N ARG A 137 0.76 -20.14 -19.24
CA ARG A 137 -0.65 -20.49 -19.52
C ARG A 137 -1.59 -19.38 -19.07
N LYS A 138 -2.76 -19.25 -19.72
CA LYS A 138 -3.75 -18.20 -19.40
C LYS A 138 -4.21 -18.25 -17.94
N GLU A 139 -4.31 -19.44 -17.37
CA GLU A 139 -4.72 -19.66 -15.98
C GLU A 139 -3.62 -19.28 -14.98
N ALA A 140 -2.36 -19.27 -15.42
CA ALA A 140 -1.21 -18.82 -14.64
C ALA A 140 -0.92 -17.33 -14.83
N ALA A 141 -1.45 -16.71 -15.89
CA ALA A 141 -1.38 -15.28 -16.16
C ALA A 141 -2.44 -14.51 -15.34
N ILE A 142 -2.46 -14.73 -14.03
CA ILE A 142 -3.33 -14.00 -13.08
C ILE A 142 -2.47 -13.13 -12.16
N TRP A 143 -3.08 -12.09 -11.60
CA TRP A 143 -2.42 -11.31 -10.55
C TRP A 143 -2.34 -12.12 -9.26
N THR A 144 -1.21 -11.95 -8.57
CA THR A 144 -0.93 -12.57 -7.28
C THR A 144 -0.27 -11.55 -6.37
N GLY A 145 -0.43 -11.74 -5.07
CA GLY A 145 0.32 -10.96 -4.09
C GLY A 145 1.83 -11.24 -4.17
N THR A 146 2.65 -10.24 -3.91
CA THR A 146 4.10 -10.35 -3.83
C THR A 146 4.58 -11.01 -2.53
N GLY A 147 3.71 -11.11 -1.51
CA GLY A 147 4.02 -11.67 -0.20
C GLY A 147 4.82 -10.74 0.73
N VAL A 148 5.05 -9.49 0.31
CA VAL A 148 5.80 -8.46 1.07
C VAL A 148 4.93 -7.20 1.27
N GLN A 149 3.62 -7.32 1.06
CA GLN A 149 2.72 -6.18 1.21
C GLN A 149 2.36 -6.01 2.69
N PRO A 150 2.22 -4.75 3.14
CA PRO A 150 1.83 -4.46 4.52
C PRO A 150 0.39 -4.89 4.78
N ASP A 151 0.15 -5.47 5.96
CA ASP A 151 -1.13 -6.07 6.32
C ASP A 151 -2.04 -5.10 7.11
N GLY A 152 -1.46 -4.09 7.77
CA GLY A 152 -2.17 -3.10 8.57
C GLY A 152 -2.37 -1.73 7.91
N VAL A 153 -2.67 -0.74 8.75
CA VAL A 153 -2.84 0.66 8.31
C VAL A 153 -1.48 1.35 8.31
N LEU A 154 -1.01 1.73 7.14
CA LEU A 154 0.23 2.45 6.96
C LEU A 154 0.10 3.91 7.36
N VAL A 155 1.21 4.51 7.75
CA VAL A 155 1.30 5.94 8.03
C VAL A 155 2.28 6.60 7.06
N LEU A 156 1.84 7.69 6.45
CA LEU A 156 2.69 8.58 5.67
C LEU A 156 2.69 9.98 6.26
N ARG A 157 3.75 10.72 5.94
CA ARG A 157 3.85 12.16 6.13
C ARG A 157 4.05 12.83 4.78
N ARG A 158 3.27 13.89 4.53
CA ARG A 158 3.41 14.79 3.39
C ARG A 158 3.89 16.15 3.87
N THR A 159 4.90 16.71 3.24
CA THR A 159 5.32 18.10 3.46
C THR A 159 5.26 18.87 2.15
N GLU A 160 4.52 19.97 2.13
CA GLU A 160 4.41 20.85 0.98
C GLU A 160 4.51 22.31 1.45
N GLY A 161 5.52 23.03 0.97
CA GLY A 161 5.84 24.37 1.45
C GLY A 161 6.10 24.39 2.97
N ARG A 162 5.23 25.06 3.73
CA ARG A 162 5.31 25.18 5.20
C ARG A 162 4.27 24.32 5.93
N ARG A 163 3.53 23.48 5.20
CA ARG A 163 2.47 22.64 5.78
C ARG A 163 2.94 21.19 5.79
N THR A 164 2.55 20.48 6.84
CA THR A 164 2.85 19.06 7.00
C THR A 164 1.57 18.34 7.40
N TRP A 165 1.29 17.22 6.75
CA TRP A 165 0.16 16.36 7.06
C TRP A 165 0.67 14.96 7.38
N LEU A 166 -0.04 14.29 8.27
CA LEU A 166 0.04 12.85 8.43
C LEU A 166 -1.23 12.25 7.85
N ALA A 167 -1.10 11.15 7.11
CA ALA A 167 -2.23 10.37 6.67
C ALA A 167 -1.99 8.90 7.04
N SER A 168 -3.04 8.26 7.54
CA SER A 168 -3.11 6.82 7.72
C SER A 168 -3.97 6.21 6.61
N PHE A 169 -3.52 5.13 5.99
CA PHE A 169 -4.19 4.54 4.84
C PHE A 169 -3.98 3.03 4.77
N ARG A 170 -4.89 2.34 4.08
CA ARG A 170 -4.82 0.89 3.87
C ARG A 170 -4.65 0.59 2.39
N VAL A 171 -3.78 -0.38 2.08
CA VAL A 171 -3.72 -0.97 0.74
C VAL A 171 -4.73 -2.11 0.67
N ARG A 172 -5.63 -2.07 -0.30
CA ARG A 172 -6.55 -3.16 -0.62
C ARG A 172 -6.25 -3.66 -2.02
N PHE A 173 -6.48 -4.94 -2.25
CA PHE A 173 -6.43 -5.47 -3.60
C PHE A 173 -7.39 -6.64 -3.78
N THR A 174 -7.77 -6.84 -5.03
CA THR A 174 -8.76 -7.84 -5.42
C THR A 174 -8.13 -8.84 -6.37
N LEU A 175 -8.30 -10.13 -6.07
CA LEU A 175 -7.77 -11.23 -6.89
C LEU A 175 -8.93 -12.04 -7.49
N PRO A 176 -8.76 -12.57 -8.72
CA PRO A 176 -7.58 -12.46 -9.59
C PRO A 176 -7.57 -11.19 -10.48
N ALA A 177 -8.54 -10.29 -10.35
CA ALA A 177 -8.67 -9.10 -11.21
C ALA A 177 -7.45 -8.16 -11.18
N GLY A 178 -6.71 -8.18 -10.07
CA GLY A 178 -5.49 -7.41 -9.88
C GLY A 178 -5.75 -5.92 -9.71
N THR A 179 -6.87 -5.57 -9.09
CA THR A 179 -7.21 -4.19 -8.72
C THR A 179 -6.52 -3.86 -7.42
N VAL A 180 -5.85 -2.72 -7.35
CA VAL A 180 -5.26 -2.16 -6.14
C VAL A 180 -5.99 -0.87 -5.83
N SER A 181 -6.33 -0.66 -4.56
CA SER A 181 -6.99 0.55 -4.08
C SER A 181 -6.34 0.99 -2.78
N LEU A 182 -6.19 2.29 -2.62
CA LEU A 182 -5.63 2.92 -1.43
C LEU A 182 -6.77 3.63 -0.71
N VAL A 183 -7.09 3.15 0.48
CA VAL A 183 -8.22 3.65 1.27
C VAL A 183 -7.68 4.54 2.37
N LEU A 184 -8.03 5.83 2.33
CA LEU A 184 -7.70 6.76 3.41
C LEU A 184 -8.48 6.36 4.67
N VAL A 185 -7.79 6.32 5.81
CA VAL A 185 -8.40 6.09 7.13
C VAL A 185 -8.56 7.42 7.85
N GLU A 186 -7.48 8.20 7.96
CA GLU A 186 -7.48 9.48 8.68
C GLU A 186 -6.36 10.39 8.14
N THR A 187 -6.64 11.70 8.09
CA THR A 187 -5.62 12.73 7.79
C THR A 187 -5.64 13.79 8.87
N ILE A 188 -4.45 14.21 9.32
CA ILE A 188 -4.26 15.23 10.35
C ILE A 188 -3.18 16.22 9.88
N GLU A 189 -3.47 17.52 9.95
CA GLU A 189 -2.43 18.54 9.79
C GLU A 189 -1.60 18.66 11.07
N VAL A 190 -0.28 18.64 10.92
CA VAL A 190 0.69 18.70 12.01
C VAL A 190 1.66 19.86 11.76
N PRO A 191 2.37 20.32 12.80
CA PRO A 191 3.45 21.29 12.63
C PRO A 191 4.41 20.95 11.51
N TYR A 192 4.89 22.01 10.88
CA TYR A 192 6.05 21.95 10.03
C TYR A 192 7.21 21.25 10.77
N ALA A 193 7.88 20.31 10.10
CA ALA A 193 8.95 19.50 10.65
C ALA A 193 8.55 18.51 11.77
N PHE A 194 7.28 18.10 11.86
CA PHE A 194 6.83 17.05 12.76
C PHE A 194 7.71 15.79 12.65
N GLY A 195 8.25 15.36 13.80
CA GLY A 195 9.04 14.15 13.91
C GLY A 195 10.40 14.18 13.20
N ARG A 196 10.92 15.36 12.86
CA ARG A 196 12.32 15.50 12.42
C ARG A 196 13.26 15.42 13.63
N PRO A 197 14.49 14.91 13.48
CA PRO A 197 15.49 14.90 14.55
C PRO A 197 15.70 16.31 15.11
N GLY A 198 15.70 16.44 16.43
CA GLY A 198 15.86 17.73 17.11
C GLY A 198 14.59 18.57 17.23
N THR A 199 13.46 18.14 16.66
CA THR A 199 12.17 18.80 16.89
C THR A 199 11.73 18.55 18.35
N PRO A 200 11.44 19.60 19.14
CA PRO A 200 10.99 19.44 20.52
C PRO A 200 9.67 18.69 20.58
N LEU A 201 9.44 17.98 21.69
CA LEU A 201 8.20 17.23 21.86
C LEU A 201 7.00 18.19 21.85
N PRO A 202 5.96 17.84 21.10
CA PRO A 202 4.78 18.66 21.01
C PRO A 202 4.07 18.79 22.37
N VAL A 203 4.03 20.00 22.98
CA VAL A 203 3.15 20.30 24.12
C VAL A 203 1.83 20.85 23.57
N ASN A 204 0.79 20.03 23.60
CA ASN A 204 -0.61 20.41 23.36
C ASN A 204 -0.91 20.96 21.94
N TRP A 205 -0.97 20.06 20.96
CA TRP A 205 -1.26 20.44 19.56
C TRP A 205 -2.73 20.23 19.27
N GLY A 206 -3.43 21.31 18.93
CA GLY A 206 -4.77 21.24 18.39
C GLY A 206 -4.74 20.55 17.03
N ALA A 207 -4.81 19.22 17.02
CA ALA A 207 -4.89 18.43 15.81
C ALA A 207 -6.24 18.70 15.13
N HIS A 208 -6.21 19.27 13.93
CA HIS A 208 -7.38 19.33 13.07
C HIS A 208 -7.48 18.00 12.32
N VAL A 209 -8.37 17.12 12.82
CA VAL A 209 -8.66 15.83 12.21
C VAL A 209 -9.64 16.01 11.06
N VAL A 210 -9.25 15.61 9.86
CA VAL A 210 -10.15 15.47 8.71
C VAL A 210 -10.35 13.98 8.47
N LYS A 211 -11.51 13.45 8.88
CA LYS A 211 -11.92 12.07 8.55
C LYS A 211 -12.47 12.06 7.12
N GLY A 212 -11.69 11.54 6.17
CA GLY A 212 -12.14 11.33 4.81
C GLY A 212 -12.66 9.91 4.63
N ASN A 213 -13.91 9.74 4.19
CA ASN A 213 -14.41 8.47 3.66
C ASN A 213 -14.21 8.48 2.13
N THR A 214 -12.97 8.54 1.68
CA THR A 214 -12.66 8.49 0.25
C THR A 214 -12.29 7.05 -0.10
N ASP A 215 -13.31 6.21 -0.25
CA ASP A 215 -13.18 4.96 -0.97
C ASP A 215 -12.93 5.35 -2.44
N GLN A 216 -11.67 5.61 -2.83
CA GLN A 216 -11.31 5.78 -4.23
C GLN A 216 -11.43 4.40 -4.90
N ARG A 217 -12.68 4.04 -5.24
CA ARG A 217 -13.00 2.95 -6.16
C ARG A 217 -12.82 3.48 -7.57
N ILE A 218 -11.77 3.03 -8.25
CA ILE A 218 -11.55 3.38 -9.65
C ILE A 218 -12.19 2.31 -10.52
N LEU A 219 -13.16 2.73 -11.32
CA LEU A 219 -13.76 1.91 -12.37
C LEU A 219 -12.73 1.75 -13.51
N PRO A 220 -12.58 0.54 -14.07
CA PRO A 220 -11.73 0.32 -15.22
C PRO A 220 -12.20 1.19 -16.41
N PRO A 221 -11.28 1.70 -17.24
CA PRO A 221 -11.66 2.50 -18.39
C PRO A 221 -12.53 1.67 -19.33
N GLY A 222 -13.79 2.10 -19.53
CA GLY A 222 -14.71 1.47 -20.49
C GLY A 222 -16.16 1.28 -20.04
N VAL A 223 -16.52 1.58 -18.78
CA VAL A 223 -17.94 1.57 -18.36
C VAL A 223 -18.49 3.00 -18.48
N PRO A 224 -19.42 3.29 -19.40
CA PRO A 224 -20.08 4.58 -19.43
C PRO A 224 -20.89 4.76 -18.12
N PRO A 225 -21.00 5.99 -17.59
CA PRO A 225 -21.87 6.24 -16.44
C PRO A 225 -23.31 5.87 -16.84
N ASP A 226 -23.96 5.05 -16.01
CA ASP A 226 -25.40 4.79 -16.15
C ASP A 226 -26.15 6.13 -15.99
N GLU A 227 -27.01 6.45 -16.96
CA GLU A 227 -28.01 7.54 -16.86
C GLU A 227 -29.08 7.24 -15.80
#